data_AF-A0A7C3YZ63-F1
#
_entry.id   AF-A0A7C3YZ63-F1
#
_cell.length_a   1.000
_cell.length_b   1.000
_cell.length_c   1.000
_cell.angle_alpha   90.00
_cell.angle_beta   90.00
_cell.angle_gamma   90.00
#
_symmetry.space_group_name_H-M   'P 1'
#
loop_
_entity.id
_entity.type
_entity.pdbx_description
1 polymer ?
#
loop_
_entity_poly.entity_id
_entity_poly.type
_entity_poly.pdbx_seq_one_letter_code
_entity_poly.pdbx_strand_id
1 'polypeptide(L)'
;GGYRKAFAVLFLPALLALSVLVLARFLYPSPRQLESHNVQIETRGLGKAYWVYLVGVALIGAGYADFPLIAYHLKRVGVFSEQWIPVFYAWAMGVDALSALFFGHLFDKRGPSILLISVVLSAGFAPLSFFGGLYLGLLGITLWGIGMGAQESVMRAAVALLVPKEKRGVGYGLFNTGYGLFWFVGSTILGMLYDSSIPALVVFSVLLQLSSIPFLLFFQSLLSSPPGPLEGLKASSQAKRSERRQPERVLKD
;
A
#
# COMPACT_ATOMS: atom_id res chain seq x y z
N GLY A 1 14.23 1.59 -32.73
CA GLY A 1 13.90 0.15 -32.75
C GLY A 1 12.39 0.00 -32.79
N GLY A 2 11.84 -0.90 -33.61
CA GLY A 2 10.38 -1.04 -33.75
C GLY A 2 9.74 -1.89 -32.64
N TYR A 3 8.45 -1.69 -32.39
CA TYR A 3 7.65 -2.41 -31.38
C TYR A 3 7.83 -3.94 -31.44
N ARG A 4 7.94 -4.52 -32.66
CA ARG A 4 8.18 -5.96 -32.85
C ARG A 4 9.48 -6.45 -32.20
N LYS A 5 10.55 -5.66 -32.25
CA LYS A 5 11.83 -6.01 -31.61
C LYS A 5 11.72 -5.89 -30.08
N ALA A 6 11.01 -4.88 -29.57
CA ALA A 6 10.78 -4.73 -28.13
C ALA A 6 9.99 -5.92 -27.56
N PHE A 7 8.91 -6.35 -28.22
CA PHE A 7 8.16 -7.55 -27.83
C PHE A 7 8.98 -8.83 -27.94
N ALA A 8 9.84 -8.97 -28.97
CA ALA A 8 10.72 -10.11 -29.09
C ALA A 8 11.74 -10.19 -27.93
N VAL A 9 12.24 -9.05 -27.46
CA VAL A 9 13.13 -8.99 -26.28
C VAL A 9 12.37 -9.33 -25.00
N LEU A 10 11.12 -8.87 -24.84
CA LEU A 10 10.25 -9.23 -23.70
C LEU A 10 9.88 -10.72 -23.65
N PHE A 11 10.01 -11.45 -24.76
CA PHE A 11 9.81 -12.89 -24.78
C PHE A 11 10.83 -13.63 -23.90
N LEU A 12 12.06 -13.11 -23.81
CA LEU A 12 13.13 -13.74 -23.03
C LEU A 12 12.82 -13.76 -21.51
N PRO A 13 12.50 -12.64 -20.83
CA PRO A 13 12.12 -12.69 -19.42
C PRO A 13 10.81 -13.46 -19.19
N ALA A 14 9.86 -13.45 -20.14
CA ALA A 14 8.64 -14.26 -20.03
C ALA A 14 8.95 -15.76 -20.02
N LEU A 15 9.84 -16.23 -20.91
CA LEU A 15 10.30 -17.62 -20.92
C LEU A 15 11.05 -17.99 -19.64
N LEU A 16 11.91 -17.10 -19.13
CA LEU A 16 12.62 -17.32 -17.87
C LEU A 16 11.63 -17.46 -16.70
N ALA A 17 10.65 -16.56 -16.61
CA ALA A 17 9.61 -16.61 -15.57
C ALA A 17 8.78 -17.91 -15.64
N LEU A 18 8.37 -18.31 -16.85
CA LEU A 18 7.66 -19.59 -17.06
C LEU A 18 8.54 -20.80 -16.73
N SER A 19 9.82 -20.76 -17.09
CA SER A 19 10.76 -21.83 -16.76
C SER A 19 10.91 -21.97 -15.25
N VAL A 20 11.11 -20.86 -14.53
CA VAL A 20 11.17 -20.85 -13.06
C VAL A 20 9.85 -21.36 -12.46
N LEU A 21 8.69 -20.95 -12.99
CA LEU A 21 7.39 -21.43 -12.52
C LEU A 21 7.23 -22.95 -12.71
N VAL A 22 7.62 -23.46 -13.87
CA VAL A 22 7.57 -24.89 -14.20
C VAL A 22 8.53 -25.67 -13.30
N LEU A 23 9.78 -25.21 -13.16
CA LEU A 23 10.76 -25.79 -12.23
C LEU A 23 10.25 -25.77 -10.79
N ALA A 24 9.71 -24.65 -10.31
CA ALA A 24 9.17 -24.53 -8.96
C ALA A 24 7.96 -25.46 -8.73
N ARG A 25 7.09 -25.61 -9.74
CA ARG A 25 5.97 -26.56 -9.69
C ARG A 25 6.45 -28.01 -9.60
N PHE A 26 7.55 -28.36 -10.27
CA PHE A 26 8.13 -29.70 -10.19
C PHE A 26 8.94 -29.93 -8.91
N LEU A 27 9.68 -28.92 -8.43
CA LEU A 27 10.49 -28.98 -7.21
C LEU A 27 9.64 -28.93 -5.93
N TYR A 28 8.49 -28.25 -5.98
CA TYR A 28 7.54 -28.15 -4.87
C TYR A 28 6.13 -28.60 -5.30
N PRO A 29 5.92 -29.92 -5.54
CA PRO A 29 4.62 -30.45 -5.98
C PRO A 29 3.49 -30.24 -4.97
N SER A 30 3.84 -30.01 -3.69
CA SER A 30 2.91 -29.79 -2.59
C SER A 30 3.22 -28.47 -1.84
N PRO A 31 2.87 -27.30 -2.41
CA PRO A 31 3.10 -26.00 -1.77
C PRO A 31 2.48 -25.89 -0.36
N ARG A 32 1.38 -26.63 -0.13
CA ARG A 32 0.68 -26.72 1.17
C ARG A 32 1.51 -27.34 2.29
N GLN A 33 2.56 -28.10 1.99
CA GLN A 33 3.44 -28.68 3.03
C GLN A 33 4.45 -27.65 3.58
N LEU A 34 4.65 -26.53 2.87
CA LEU A 34 5.44 -25.39 3.36
C LEU A 34 4.61 -24.51 4.33
N GLU A 35 3.29 -24.70 4.38
CA GLU A 35 2.40 -24.05 5.34
C GLU A 35 2.29 -24.90 6.62
N SER A 36 2.68 -24.31 7.75
CA SER A 36 2.57 -24.94 9.07
C SER A 36 1.10 -25.31 9.36
N HIS A 37 0.83 -26.61 9.52
CA HIS A 37 -0.50 -27.13 9.82
C HIS A 37 -1.00 -26.76 11.22
N ASN A 38 -2.34 -26.70 11.32
CA ASN A 38 -3.21 -26.51 12.49
C ASN A 38 -3.56 -25.07 12.84
N VAL A 39 -4.53 -24.48 12.14
CA VAL A 39 -5.43 -23.50 12.77
C VAL A 39 -6.84 -23.63 12.18
N GLN A 40 -7.84 -23.69 13.05
CA GLN A 40 -9.25 -23.85 12.72
C GLN A 40 -9.76 -22.67 11.87
N ILE A 41 -10.51 -22.97 10.82
CA ILE A 41 -11.17 -21.98 9.97
C ILE A 41 -12.26 -21.29 10.80
N GLU A 42 -11.98 -20.12 11.37
CA GLU A 42 -13.05 -19.24 11.85
C GLU A 42 -13.78 -18.64 10.65
N THR A 43 -15.07 -18.95 10.53
CA THR A 43 -15.98 -18.45 9.49
C THR A 43 -16.34 -16.97 9.64
N ARG A 44 -15.80 -16.25 10.63
CA ARG A 44 -15.98 -14.80 10.76
C ARG A 44 -15.33 -14.06 9.57
N GLY A 45 -16.10 -13.19 8.92
CA GLY A 45 -15.64 -12.39 7.78
C GLY A 45 -14.46 -11.47 8.11
N LEU A 46 -13.96 -10.72 7.12
CA LEU A 46 -12.89 -9.74 7.34
C LEU A 46 -13.35 -8.66 8.33
N GLY A 47 -12.51 -8.36 9.31
CA GLY A 47 -12.85 -7.43 10.40
C GLY A 47 -13.04 -5.99 9.93
N LYS A 48 -13.65 -5.16 10.78
CA LYS A 48 -13.90 -3.73 10.51
C LYS A 48 -12.63 -2.97 10.09
N ALA A 49 -11.49 -3.28 10.72
CA ALA A 49 -10.20 -2.66 10.40
C ALA A 49 -9.78 -2.87 8.94
N TYR A 50 -10.06 -4.05 8.36
CA TYR A 50 -9.77 -4.35 6.96
C TYR A 50 -10.59 -3.46 6.01
N TRP A 51 -11.89 -3.30 6.27
CA TRP A 51 -12.76 -2.50 5.41
C TRP A 51 -12.47 -1.00 5.49
N VAL A 52 -12.22 -0.48 6.68
CA VAL A 52 -11.78 0.92 6.88
C VAL A 52 -10.48 1.18 6.14
N TYR A 53 -9.53 0.25 6.26
CA TYR A 53 -8.25 0.32 5.56
C TYR A 53 -8.43 0.29 4.04
N LEU A 54 -9.25 -0.62 3.52
CA LEU A 54 -9.55 -0.72 2.08
C LEU A 54 -10.18 0.57 1.54
N VAL A 55 -11.08 1.21 2.27
CA VAL A 55 -11.65 2.50 1.85
C VAL A 55 -10.56 3.58 1.81
N GLY A 56 -9.72 3.67 2.84
CA GLY A 56 -8.62 4.63 2.88
C GLY A 56 -7.65 4.48 1.70
N VAL A 57 -7.18 3.26 1.44
CA VAL A 57 -6.25 3.02 0.34
C VAL A 57 -6.90 3.12 -1.04
N ALA A 58 -8.18 2.80 -1.17
CA ALA A 58 -8.94 3.01 -2.41
C ALA A 58 -9.05 4.50 -2.76
N LEU A 59 -9.25 5.38 -1.77
CA LEU A 59 -9.22 6.83 -1.98
C LEU A 59 -7.84 7.33 -2.42
N ILE A 60 -6.76 6.76 -1.86
CA ILE A 60 -5.39 7.06 -2.32
C ILE A 60 -5.24 6.70 -3.79
N GLY A 61 -5.61 5.46 -4.16
CA GLY A 61 -5.54 4.99 -5.54
C GLY A 61 -6.38 5.85 -6.50
N ALA A 62 -7.60 6.22 -6.11
CA ALA A 62 -8.47 7.07 -6.93
C ALA A 62 -7.91 8.51 -7.11
N GLY A 63 -7.17 9.01 -6.13
CA GLY A 63 -6.50 10.31 -6.21
C GLY A 63 -5.14 10.26 -6.89
N TYR A 64 -4.63 9.08 -7.24
CA TYR A 64 -3.28 8.91 -7.76
C TYR A 64 -3.27 8.99 -9.29
N ALA A 65 -2.66 10.05 -9.83
CA ALA A 65 -2.53 10.19 -11.27
C ALA A 65 -1.50 9.19 -11.81
N ASP A 66 -1.88 8.48 -12.88
CA ASP A 66 -0.96 7.56 -13.54
C ASP A 66 0.21 8.32 -14.19
N PHE A 67 1.38 7.69 -14.20
CA PHE A 67 2.56 8.22 -14.86
C PHE A 67 2.31 8.65 -16.33
N PRO A 68 1.56 7.90 -17.17
CA PRO A 68 1.25 8.33 -18.54
C PRO A 68 0.55 9.69 -18.61
N LEU A 69 -0.33 10.02 -17.66
CA LEU A 69 -1.01 11.33 -17.64
C LEU A 69 -0.01 12.45 -17.31
N ILE A 70 0.87 12.22 -16.35
CA ILE A 70 1.96 13.14 -15.99
C ILE A 70 2.93 13.32 -17.17
N ALA A 71 3.37 12.22 -17.78
CA ALA A 71 4.29 12.23 -18.91
C ALA A 71 3.68 12.93 -20.12
N TYR A 72 2.39 12.69 -20.40
CA TYR A 72 1.66 13.38 -21.44
C TYR A 72 1.62 14.89 -21.20
N HIS A 73 1.35 15.30 -19.95
CA HIS A 73 1.38 16.71 -19.58
C HIS A 73 2.74 17.36 -19.84
N LEU A 74 3.81 16.76 -19.31
CA LEU A 74 5.17 17.29 -19.43
C LEU A 74 5.67 17.32 -20.88
N LYS A 75 5.21 16.38 -21.72
CA LYS A 75 5.40 16.43 -23.18
C LYS A 75 4.64 17.61 -23.79
N ARG A 76 3.35 17.77 -23.46
CA ARG A 76 2.47 18.80 -24.04
C ARG A 76 2.94 20.22 -23.73
N VAL A 77 3.44 20.47 -22.51
CA VAL A 77 3.95 21.79 -22.12
C VAL A 77 5.39 22.04 -22.58
N GLY A 78 5.99 21.12 -23.34
CA GLY A 78 7.34 21.27 -23.90
C GLY A 78 8.47 21.15 -22.87
N VAL A 79 8.16 20.69 -21.65
CA VAL A 79 9.15 20.52 -20.57
C VAL A 79 10.06 19.34 -20.88
N PHE A 80 9.52 18.24 -21.42
CA PHE A 80 10.29 17.07 -21.84
C PHE A 80 10.08 16.73 -23.32
N SER A 81 11.18 16.37 -24.00
CA SER A 81 11.06 15.72 -25.31
C SER A 81 10.71 14.23 -25.15
N GLU A 82 10.01 13.69 -26.14
CA GLU A 82 9.43 12.33 -26.12
C GLU A 82 10.44 11.23 -25.80
N GLN A 83 11.70 11.39 -26.24
CA GLN A 83 12.80 10.47 -25.97
C GLN A 83 13.18 10.33 -24.49
N TRP A 84 12.88 11.34 -23.66
CA TRP A 84 13.22 11.32 -22.23
C TRP A 84 12.12 10.71 -21.35
N ILE A 85 10.89 10.54 -21.88
CA ILE A 85 9.78 9.95 -21.11
C ILE A 85 10.15 8.59 -20.51
N PRO A 86 10.74 7.64 -21.27
CA PRO A 86 11.15 6.35 -20.70
C PRO A 86 12.26 6.47 -19.66
N VAL A 87 13.15 7.46 -19.80
CA VAL A 87 14.25 7.70 -18.85
C VAL A 87 13.70 8.20 -17.52
N PHE A 88 12.75 9.15 -17.54
CA PHE A 88 12.10 9.63 -16.32
C PHE A 88 11.19 8.60 -15.69
N TYR A 89 10.57 7.73 -16.50
CA TYR A 89 9.87 6.57 -15.97
C TYR A 89 10.83 5.62 -15.26
N ALA A 90 11.96 5.29 -15.88
CA ALA A 90 12.99 4.45 -15.25
C ALA A 90 13.54 5.08 -13.96
N TRP A 91 13.73 6.40 -13.94
CA TRP A 91 14.08 7.13 -12.72
C TRP A 91 13.00 6.97 -11.64
N ALA A 92 11.73 7.21 -11.98
CA ALA A 92 10.61 7.05 -11.05
C ALA A 92 10.54 5.64 -10.47
N MET A 93 10.72 4.61 -11.31
CA MET A 93 10.76 3.20 -10.89
C MET A 93 11.99 2.87 -10.04
N GLY A 94 13.13 3.52 -10.28
CA GLY A 94 14.31 3.40 -9.42
C GLY A 94 14.07 3.99 -8.02
N VAL A 95 13.44 5.16 -7.97
CA VAL A 95 13.03 5.82 -6.72
C VAL A 95 11.98 4.99 -5.98
N ASP A 96 11.01 4.42 -6.70
CA ASP A 96 10.01 3.49 -6.19
C ASP A 96 10.66 2.28 -5.50
N ALA A 97 11.62 1.61 -6.17
CA ALA A 97 12.32 0.47 -5.59
C ALA A 97 13.08 0.83 -4.29
N LEU A 98 13.80 1.95 -4.27
CA LEU A 98 14.52 2.41 -3.07
C LEU A 98 13.54 2.79 -1.95
N SER A 99 12.43 3.44 -2.31
CA SER A 99 11.40 3.86 -1.37
C SER A 99 10.67 2.66 -0.79
N ALA A 100 10.35 1.64 -1.60
CA ALA A 100 9.72 0.42 -1.15
C ALA A 100 10.54 -0.31 -0.07
N LEU A 101 11.87 -0.36 -0.22
CA LEU A 101 12.78 -0.90 0.79
C LEU A 101 12.81 -0.04 2.05
N PHE A 102 12.95 1.28 1.89
CA PHE A 102 13.02 2.21 3.01
C PHE A 102 11.72 2.21 3.83
N PHE A 103 10.58 2.36 3.16
CA PHE A 103 9.26 2.38 3.78
C PHE A 103 8.84 1.02 4.33
N GLY A 104 9.23 -0.08 3.68
CA GLY A 104 9.03 -1.43 4.20
C GLY A 104 9.76 -1.63 5.54
N HIS A 105 11.06 -1.31 5.59
CA HIS A 105 11.83 -1.37 6.84
C HIS A 105 11.27 -0.44 7.93
N LEU A 106 10.78 0.74 7.53
CA LEU A 106 10.22 1.70 8.46
C LEU A 106 8.84 1.28 8.98
N PHE A 107 8.05 0.59 8.16
CA PHE A 107 6.80 -0.05 8.57
C PHE A 107 7.04 -1.14 9.61
N ASP A 108 8.08 -1.96 9.43
CA ASP A 108 8.42 -2.99 10.41
C ASP A 108 8.79 -2.40 11.78
N LYS A 109 9.41 -1.20 11.79
CA LYS A 109 9.83 -0.52 13.03
C LYS A 109 8.75 0.33 13.69
N ARG A 110 7.95 1.07 12.91
CA ARG A 110 7.00 2.09 13.39
C ARG A 110 5.53 1.74 13.10
N GLY A 111 5.30 0.59 12.48
CA GLY A 111 3.98 0.09 12.16
C GLY A 111 3.25 0.92 11.09
N PRO A 112 1.91 0.83 11.06
CA PRO A 112 1.07 1.44 10.03
C PRO A 112 1.02 2.97 10.05
N SER A 113 1.62 3.62 11.04
CA SER A 113 1.77 5.08 11.10
C SER A 113 2.50 5.65 9.89
N ILE A 114 3.41 4.87 9.29
CA ILE A 114 4.22 5.33 8.16
C ILE A 114 3.41 5.58 6.88
N LEU A 115 2.25 4.93 6.71
CA LEU A 115 1.34 5.19 5.59
C LEU A 115 0.87 6.65 5.54
N LEU A 116 0.69 7.30 6.69
CA LEU A 116 0.26 8.70 6.73
C LEU A 116 1.34 9.63 6.16
N ILE A 117 2.60 9.36 6.52
CA ILE A 117 3.74 10.14 6.03
C ILE A 117 3.87 9.97 4.52
N SER A 118 3.73 8.74 4.01
CA SER A 118 3.81 8.52 2.56
C SER A 118 2.69 9.21 1.81
N VAL A 119 1.46 9.25 2.34
CA VAL A 119 0.32 9.93 1.70
C VAL A 119 0.53 11.43 1.64
N VAL A 120 0.99 12.05 2.73
CA VAL A 120 1.27 13.49 2.76
C VAL A 120 2.40 13.83 1.79
N LEU A 121 3.45 13.02 1.76
CA LEU A 121 4.57 13.22 0.86
C LEU A 121 4.15 13.03 -0.60
N SER A 122 3.34 12.02 -0.90
CA SER A 122 2.86 11.75 -2.24
C SER A 122 1.84 12.79 -2.72
N ALA A 123 1.00 13.34 -1.85
CA ALA A 123 0.04 14.38 -2.24
C ALA A 123 0.71 15.60 -2.91
N GLY A 124 1.99 15.87 -2.58
CA GLY A 124 2.78 16.90 -3.23
C GLY A 124 3.14 16.62 -4.70
N PHE A 125 3.07 15.38 -5.17
CA PHE A 125 3.49 15.03 -6.54
C PHE A 125 2.64 15.78 -7.58
N ALA A 126 1.33 15.89 -7.38
CA ALA A 126 0.40 16.46 -8.35
C ALA A 126 0.66 17.96 -8.61
N PRO A 127 0.67 18.85 -7.61
CA PRO A 127 0.96 20.27 -7.84
C PRO A 127 2.36 20.47 -8.45
N LEU A 128 3.36 19.71 -8.00
CA LEU A 128 4.72 19.80 -8.53
C LEU A 128 4.84 19.33 -9.98
N SER A 129 4.09 18.29 -10.37
CA SER A 129 4.15 17.73 -11.72
C SER A 129 3.34 18.51 -12.76
N PHE A 130 2.21 19.10 -12.35
CA PHE A 130 1.27 19.76 -13.28
C PHE A 130 1.40 21.29 -13.33
N PHE A 131 1.96 21.91 -12.30
CA PHE A 131 2.25 23.35 -12.31
C PHE A 131 3.74 23.68 -12.32
N GLY A 132 4.59 22.67 -12.07
CA GLY A 132 6.03 22.83 -12.10
C GLY A 132 6.59 22.95 -13.51
N GLY A 133 7.61 23.80 -13.68
CA GLY A 133 8.52 23.71 -14.81
C GLY A 133 9.44 22.49 -14.71
N LEU A 134 10.55 22.48 -15.46
CA LEU A 134 11.47 21.34 -15.54
C LEU A 134 11.90 20.76 -14.18
N TYR A 135 12.47 21.58 -13.29
CA TYR A 135 13.01 21.12 -12.02
C TYR A 135 11.92 20.67 -11.03
N LEU A 136 10.80 21.39 -10.98
CA LEU A 136 9.68 21.05 -10.09
C LEU A 136 8.93 19.81 -10.61
N GLY A 137 8.83 19.63 -11.92
CA GLY A 137 8.27 18.42 -12.53
C GLY A 137 9.10 17.18 -12.22
N LEU A 138 10.44 17.28 -12.25
CA LEU A 138 11.34 16.20 -11.82
C LEU A 138 11.18 15.85 -10.33
N LEU A 139 11.04 16.87 -9.48
CA LEU A 139 10.74 16.67 -8.07
C LEU A 139 9.37 15.99 -7.90
N GLY A 140 8.37 16.40 -8.69
CA GLY A 140 7.05 15.78 -8.75
C GLY A 140 7.11 14.30 -9.11
N ILE A 141 7.85 13.93 -10.17
CA ILE A 141 8.08 12.53 -10.57
C ILE A 141 8.81 11.74 -9.47
N THR A 142 9.74 12.38 -8.77
CA THR A 142 10.45 11.74 -7.65
C THR A 142 9.50 11.47 -6.48
N LEU A 143 8.66 12.44 -6.10
CA LEU A 143 7.62 12.25 -5.08
C LEU A 143 6.57 11.20 -5.50
N TRP A 144 6.26 11.14 -6.80
CA TRP A 144 5.41 10.10 -7.37
C TRP A 144 6.06 8.71 -7.17
N GLY A 145 7.34 8.55 -7.51
CA GLY A 145 8.06 7.30 -7.26
C GLY A 145 8.09 6.92 -5.78
N ILE A 146 8.31 7.89 -4.88
CA ILE A 146 8.29 7.63 -3.42
C ILE A 146 6.91 7.17 -2.96
N GLY A 147 5.86 7.83 -3.42
CA GLY A 147 4.48 7.47 -3.11
C GLY A 147 4.15 6.07 -3.61
N MET A 148 4.49 5.74 -4.86
CA MET A 148 4.32 4.39 -5.40
C MET A 148 5.06 3.35 -4.56
N GLY A 149 6.32 3.58 -4.19
CA GLY A 149 7.10 2.59 -3.44
C GLY A 149 6.49 2.29 -2.07
N ALA A 150 5.96 3.33 -1.42
CA ALA A 150 5.22 3.16 -0.19
C ALA A 150 3.88 2.42 -0.39
N GLN A 151 3.14 2.69 -1.46
CA GLN A 151 1.91 1.98 -1.79
C GLN A 151 2.19 0.50 -2.08
N GLU A 152 3.19 0.23 -2.90
CA GLU A 152 3.62 -1.10 -3.30
C GLU A 152 4.11 -1.95 -2.12
N SER A 153 4.89 -1.37 -1.21
CA SER A 153 5.45 -2.12 -0.07
C SER A 153 4.49 -2.14 1.11
N VAL A 154 4.20 -0.95 1.65
CA VAL A 154 3.53 -0.79 2.94
C VAL A 154 2.07 -1.20 2.85
N MET A 155 1.37 -0.88 1.75
CA MET A 155 -0.05 -1.21 1.69
C MET A 155 -0.29 -2.71 1.65
N ARG A 156 0.53 -3.44 0.89
CA ARG A 156 0.45 -4.91 0.80
C ARG A 156 0.89 -5.57 2.11
N ALA A 157 1.87 -5.01 2.82
CA ALA A 157 2.27 -5.49 4.14
C ALA A 157 1.14 -5.34 5.18
N ALA A 158 0.44 -4.21 5.19
CA ALA A 158 -0.70 -4.00 6.08
C ALA A 158 -1.83 -5.01 5.84
N VAL A 159 -2.14 -5.36 4.59
CA VAL A 159 -3.13 -6.40 4.28
C VAL A 159 -2.75 -7.76 4.89
N ALA A 160 -1.47 -8.14 4.86
CA ALA A 160 -1.00 -9.41 5.45
C ALA A 160 -1.20 -9.48 6.97
N LEU A 161 -1.24 -8.33 7.66
CA LEU A 161 -1.49 -8.22 9.11
C LEU A 161 -2.99 -8.30 9.43
N LEU A 162 -3.85 -7.85 8.52
CA LEU A 162 -5.30 -7.76 8.74
C LEU A 162 -6.07 -9.02 8.36
N VAL A 163 -5.46 -9.86 7.52
CA VAL A 163 -6.12 -11.03 6.96
C VAL A 163 -5.52 -12.30 7.57
N PRO A 164 -6.35 -13.17 8.20
CA PRO A 164 -5.91 -14.49 8.66
C PRO A 164 -5.23 -15.27 7.55
N LYS A 165 -4.21 -16.07 7.90
CA LYS A 165 -3.35 -16.76 6.92
C LYS A 165 -4.18 -17.56 5.91
N GLU A 166 -5.25 -18.19 6.36
CA GLU A 166 -6.16 -19.06 5.61
C GLU A 166 -7.01 -18.30 4.59
N LYS A 167 -7.22 -16.99 4.80
CA LYS A 167 -8.04 -16.13 3.94
C LYS A 167 -7.22 -15.13 3.14
N ARG A 168 -5.89 -15.20 3.18
CA ARG A 168 -5.01 -14.25 2.47
C ARG A 168 -5.30 -14.15 0.99
N GLY A 169 -5.61 -15.26 0.32
CA GLY A 169 -6.01 -15.24 -1.09
C GLY A 169 -7.25 -14.37 -1.35
N VAL A 170 -8.30 -14.53 -0.53
CA VAL A 170 -9.52 -13.73 -0.62
C VAL A 170 -9.27 -12.27 -0.21
N GLY A 171 -8.50 -12.05 0.85
CA GLY A 171 -8.16 -10.71 1.32
C GLY A 171 -7.36 -9.92 0.29
N TYR A 172 -6.30 -10.49 -0.27
CA TYR A 172 -5.54 -9.83 -1.35
C TYR A 172 -6.38 -9.68 -2.63
N GLY A 173 -7.23 -10.67 -2.96
CA GLY A 173 -8.12 -10.57 -4.11
C GLY A 173 -9.09 -9.39 -3.99
N LEU A 174 -9.76 -9.27 -2.85
CA LEU A 174 -10.70 -8.19 -2.57
C LEU A 174 -9.99 -6.84 -2.46
N PHE A 175 -8.82 -6.80 -1.84
CA PHE A 175 -7.99 -5.60 -1.77
C PHE A 175 -7.62 -5.10 -3.17
N ASN A 176 -7.04 -5.96 -4.01
CA ASN A 176 -6.62 -5.57 -5.36
C ASN A 176 -7.82 -5.19 -6.24
N THR A 177 -8.97 -5.86 -6.07
CA THR A 177 -10.19 -5.53 -6.82
C THR A 177 -10.72 -4.16 -6.40
N GLY A 178 -10.86 -3.90 -5.09
CA GLY A 178 -11.38 -2.63 -4.58
C GLY A 178 -10.43 -1.46 -4.89
N TYR A 179 -9.15 -1.64 -4.60
CA TYR A 179 -8.11 -0.65 -4.89
C TYR A 179 -8.01 -0.38 -6.40
N GLY A 180 -7.93 -1.43 -7.23
CA GLY A 180 -7.83 -1.31 -8.68
C GLY A 180 -9.07 -0.69 -9.32
N LEU A 181 -10.27 -0.99 -8.84
CA LEU A 181 -11.51 -0.38 -9.34
C LEU A 181 -11.52 1.13 -9.05
N PHE A 182 -11.17 1.52 -7.83
CA PHE A 182 -11.11 2.94 -7.45
C PHE A 182 -9.99 3.67 -8.17
N TRP A 183 -8.83 3.04 -8.34
CA TRP A 183 -7.75 3.55 -9.18
C TRP A 183 -8.25 3.81 -10.60
N PHE A 184 -8.89 2.82 -11.23
CA PHE A 184 -9.42 2.94 -12.58
C PHE A 184 -10.43 4.10 -12.71
N VAL A 185 -11.40 4.18 -11.80
CA VAL A 185 -12.40 5.26 -11.79
C VAL A 185 -11.73 6.61 -11.57
N GLY A 186 -10.80 6.69 -10.62
CA GLY A 186 -10.03 7.89 -10.32
C GLY A 186 -9.20 8.38 -11.51
N SER A 187 -8.43 7.50 -12.13
CA SER A 187 -7.67 7.78 -13.36
C SER A 187 -8.55 8.24 -14.50
N THR A 188 -9.74 7.65 -14.66
CA THR A 188 -10.71 8.08 -15.67
C THR A 188 -11.18 9.51 -15.41
N ILE A 189 -11.53 9.84 -14.16
CA ILE A 189 -11.94 11.19 -13.76
C ILE A 189 -10.78 12.17 -13.93
N LEU A 190 -9.57 11.81 -13.51
CA LEU A 190 -8.36 12.63 -13.68
C LEU A 190 -8.07 12.91 -15.15
N GLY A 191 -8.25 11.92 -16.03
CA GLY A 191 -8.16 12.10 -17.48
C GLY A 191 -9.20 13.10 -18.02
N MET A 192 -10.47 13.00 -17.61
CA MET A 192 -11.52 13.95 -18.01
C MET A 192 -11.26 15.36 -17.47
N LEU A 193 -10.79 15.47 -16.22
CA LEU A 193 -10.41 16.74 -15.60
C LEU A 193 -9.20 17.37 -16.28
N TYR A 194 -8.28 16.56 -16.83
CA TYR A 194 -7.12 17.07 -17.55
C TYR A 194 -7.51 17.94 -18.76
N ASP A 195 -8.50 17.49 -19.53
CA ASP A 195 -8.99 18.22 -20.70
C ASP A 195 -9.83 19.45 -20.31
N SER A 196 -10.47 19.41 -19.14
CA SER A 196 -11.31 20.49 -18.63
C SER A 196 -10.53 21.59 -17.91
N SER A 197 -9.73 21.23 -16.89
CA SER A 197 -8.99 22.15 -16.02
C SER A 197 -7.90 21.44 -15.20
N ILE A 198 -6.64 21.82 -15.45
CA ILE A 198 -5.48 21.33 -14.69
C ILE A 198 -5.58 21.64 -13.19
N PRO A 199 -6.02 22.84 -12.75
CA PRO A 199 -6.29 23.08 -11.33
C PRO A 199 -7.32 22.16 -10.71
N ALA A 200 -8.41 21.86 -11.42
CA ALA A 200 -9.42 20.93 -10.90
C ALA A 200 -8.84 19.52 -10.72
N LEU A 201 -8.00 19.06 -11.67
CA LEU A 201 -7.27 17.80 -11.57
C LEU A 201 -6.38 17.75 -10.33
N VAL A 202 -5.54 18.78 -10.12
CA VAL A 202 -4.62 18.82 -8.97
C VAL A 202 -5.38 18.84 -7.66
N VAL A 203 -6.43 19.68 -7.56
CA VAL A 203 -7.27 19.75 -6.35
C VAL A 203 -7.95 18.41 -6.10
N PHE A 204 -8.52 17.77 -7.12
CA PHE A 204 -9.16 16.45 -6.97
C PHE A 204 -8.17 15.38 -6.49
N SER A 205 -6.98 15.31 -7.11
CA SER A 205 -5.91 14.37 -6.73
C SER A 205 -5.47 14.54 -5.27
N VAL A 206 -5.22 15.80 -4.86
CA VAL A 206 -4.77 16.11 -3.50
C VAL A 206 -5.90 15.85 -2.49
N LEU A 207 -7.12 16.30 -2.78
CA LEU A 207 -8.26 16.12 -1.87
C LEU A 207 -8.57 14.65 -1.63
N LEU A 208 -8.59 13.80 -2.67
CA LEU A 208 -8.80 12.37 -2.49
C LEU A 208 -7.70 11.71 -1.66
N GLN A 209 -6.43 12.00 -1.96
CA GLN A 209 -5.31 11.48 -1.16
C GLN A 209 -5.41 11.93 0.30
N LEU A 210 -5.66 13.21 0.57
CA LEU A 210 -5.79 13.72 1.95
C LEU A 210 -7.05 13.21 2.64
N SER A 211 -8.14 12.97 1.90
CA SER A 211 -9.37 12.37 2.45
C SER A 211 -9.17 10.95 2.96
N SER A 212 -8.09 10.27 2.57
CA SER A 212 -7.72 8.96 3.11
C SER A 212 -7.19 9.03 4.55
N ILE A 213 -6.65 10.19 4.97
CA ILE A 213 -6.00 10.36 6.28
C ILE A 213 -6.94 10.04 7.44
N PRO A 214 -8.19 10.55 7.50
CA PRO A 214 -9.16 10.17 8.54
C PRO A 214 -9.40 8.65 8.62
N PHE A 215 -9.48 7.97 7.48
CA PHE A 215 -9.67 6.51 7.45
C PHE A 215 -8.44 5.77 7.96
N LEU A 216 -7.23 6.21 7.59
CA LEU A 216 -5.97 5.63 8.06
C LEU A 216 -5.74 5.88 9.56
N LEU A 217 -6.11 7.05 10.07
CA LEU A 217 -6.08 7.35 11.50
C LEU A 217 -7.09 6.50 12.28
N PHE A 218 -8.32 6.37 11.76
CA PHE A 218 -9.33 5.51 12.36
C PHE A 218 -8.90 4.04 12.36
N PHE A 219 -8.28 3.59 11.27
CA PHE A 219 -7.65 2.28 11.17
C PHE A 219 -6.57 2.05 12.24
N GLN A 220 -5.69 3.03 12.48
CA GLN A 220 -4.67 2.94 13.52
C GLN A 220 -5.27 2.89 14.93
N SER A 221 -6.37 3.60 15.18
CA SER A 221 -7.12 3.53 16.43
C SER A 221 -7.72 2.14 16.67
N LEU A 222 -8.23 1.51 15.61
CA LEU A 222 -8.74 0.13 15.67
C LEU A 222 -7.65 -0.90 15.96
N LEU A 223 -6.40 -0.66 15.54
CA LEU A 223 -5.25 -1.52 15.84
C LEU A 223 -4.66 -1.29 17.23
N SER A 224 -4.74 -0.06 17.73
CA SER A 224 -4.23 0.34 19.05
C SER A 224 -5.18 -0.01 20.21
N SER A 225 -6.43 -0.37 19.91
CA SER A 225 -7.39 -0.78 20.93
C SER A 225 -6.99 -2.13 21.53
N PRO A 226 -6.80 -2.25 22.86
CA PRO A 226 -6.37 -3.50 23.49
C PRO A 226 -7.42 -4.62 23.34
N PRO A 227 -7.03 -5.90 23.45
CA PRO A 227 -7.96 -7.00 23.38
C PRO A 227 -9.06 -6.84 24.43
N GLY A 228 -10.29 -7.16 24.03
CA GLY A 228 -11.51 -6.93 24.81
C GLY A 228 -11.59 -7.65 26.16
N PRO A 229 -12.75 -7.57 26.86
CA PRO A 229 -12.93 -7.72 28.32
C PRO A 229 -12.40 -8.99 29.03
N LEU A 230 -11.88 -9.96 28.30
CA LEU A 230 -11.40 -11.25 28.81
C LEU A 230 -10.02 -11.15 29.47
N GLU A 231 -9.21 -10.12 29.18
CA GLU A 231 -7.95 -9.86 29.90
C GLU A 231 -8.18 -9.21 31.28
N GLY A 232 -9.21 -8.38 31.44
CA GLY A 232 -9.62 -7.83 32.74
C GLY A 232 -10.11 -8.90 33.72
N LEU A 233 -10.73 -9.97 33.19
CA LEU A 233 -11.13 -11.15 33.98
C LEU A 233 -9.93 -11.99 34.43
N LYS A 234 -8.88 -12.11 33.60
CA LYS A 234 -7.64 -12.78 33.99
C LYS A 234 -6.82 -11.97 35.00
N ALA A 235 -6.75 -10.65 34.83
CA ALA A 235 -6.10 -9.74 35.79
C ALA A 235 -6.83 -9.71 37.14
N SER A 236 -8.17 -9.68 37.15
CA SER A 236 -8.98 -9.76 38.38
C SER A 236 -8.86 -11.13 39.08
N SER A 237 -8.79 -12.22 38.30
CA SER A 237 -8.57 -13.57 38.84
C SER A 237 -7.17 -13.74 39.43
N GLN A 238 -6.13 -13.19 38.80
CA GLN A 238 -4.76 -13.21 39.32
C GLN A 238 -4.60 -12.32 40.56
N ALA A 239 -5.22 -11.14 40.59
CA ALA A 239 -5.22 -10.24 41.75
C ALA A 239 -5.95 -10.87 42.97
N LYS A 240 -7.10 -11.53 42.76
CA LYS A 240 -7.78 -12.28 43.84
C LYS A 240 -6.96 -13.48 44.34
N ARG A 241 -6.10 -14.06 43.48
CA ARG A 241 -5.24 -15.20 43.84
C ARG A 241 -3.99 -14.77 44.60
N SER A 242 -3.51 -13.53 44.39
CA SER A 242 -2.43 -12.94 45.20
C SER A 242 -2.92 -12.49 46.58
N GLU A 243 -4.12 -11.92 46.71
CA GLU A 243 -4.69 -11.57 48.03
C GLU A 243 -4.94 -12.80 48.91
N ARG A 244 -5.39 -13.93 48.35
CA ARG A 244 -5.56 -15.19 49.10
C ARG A 244 -4.25 -15.82 49.59
N ARG A 245 -3.09 -15.41 49.07
CA ARG A 245 -1.78 -15.91 49.52
C ARG A 245 -1.18 -15.11 50.68
N GLN A 246 -1.86 -14.06 51.15
CA GLN A 246 -1.33 -13.14 52.15
C GLN A 246 -2.02 -13.11 53.53
N PRO A 247 -2.58 -14.20 54.10
CA PRO A 247 -2.95 -14.21 55.51
C PRO A 247 -2.00 -15.08 56.34
N GLU A 248 -0.70 -14.72 56.49
CA GLU A 248 0.15 -15.42 57.48
C GLU A 248 1.46 -14.72 57.88
N ARG A 249 1.48 -13.38 57.92
CA ARG A 249 2.60 -12.64 58.54
C ARG A 249 2.16 -11.43 59.36
N VAL A 250 1.28 -11.64 60.34
CA VAL A 250 1.21 -10.73 61.51
C VAL A 250 0.73 -11.56 62.70
N LEU A 251 1.65 -12.24 63.39
CA LEU A 251 1.54 -12.65 64.80
C LEU A 251 2.87 -13.28 65.22
N LYS A 252 3.86 -12.43 65.39
CA LYS A 252 5.00 -12.64 66.30
C LYS A 252 5.39 -11.26 66.81
N ASP A 253 4.79 -10.90 67.94
CA ASP A 253 5.42 -10.23 69.08
C ASP A 253 4.60 -10.60 70.31
#